data_AF-A0A535SES0-F1
#
_entry.id   AF-A0A535SES0-F1
#
_cell.length_a   1.000
_cell.length_b   1.000
_cell.length_c   1.000
_cell.angle_alpha   90.00
_cell.angle_beta   90.00
_cell.angle_gamma   90.00
#
_symmetry.space_group_name_H-M   'P 1'
#
loop_
_entity.id
_entity.type
_entity.pdbx_description
1 polymer ?
#
loop_
_entity_poly.entity_id
_entity_poly.type
_entity_poly.pdbx_seq_one_letter_code
_entity_poly.pdbx_strand_id
1 'polypeptide(L)'
;MMDCLHTMAPNDEELLGFALDEQPLSTTTSEHLEQCEICQLRLAEYKQVNSSIVSRLYRRLCPNGTQLSLYCAELLSGEERTHIASHVLDCPLCAAEVAVTRRFMAQPLLVEPSREAAPMAAARRIYATLFRQQAQLVLRNGSTVSEKAWPRQYRAEAIDISLHLSRASNGDYMLLGILTSADNTESVDAFEGAQTELYRAQQDNNTEERRPENSICRAVVDDLGNIVFSGVPLGEYTLVMHLPSQEVIIEGIDIERR
;
A
#
# COMPACT_ATOMS: atom_id res chain seq x y z
N MET A 1 18.33 -9.02 -55.90
CA MET A 1 19.43 -8.64 -54.99
C MET A 1 19.88 -7.27 -55.43
N MET A 2 19.34 -6.22 -54.79
CA MET A 2 19.72 -4.84 -55.07
C MET A 2 20.79 -4.46 -54.07
N ASP A 3 22.05 -4.51 -54.49
CA ASP A 3 23.16 -4.12 -53.64
C ASP A 3 23.42 -2.63 -53.79
N CYS A 4 23.47 -1.93 -52.66
CA CYS A 4 23.92 -0.55 -52.63
C CYS A 4 25.43 -0.54 -52.87
N LEU A 5 25.88 0.04 -54.00
CA LEU A 5 27.29 0.13 -54.38
C LEU A 5 28.03 1.30 -53.72
N HIS A 6 27.44 1.94 -52.72
CA HIS A 6 28.04 3.08 -52.03
C HIS A 6 29.09 2.59 -51.03
N THR A 7 30.28 3.22 -51.00
CA THR A 7 31.39 2.83 -50.11
C THR A 7 31.04 2.90 -48.62
N MET A 8 29.99 3.65 -48.27
CA MET A 8 29.46 3.81 -46.91
C MET A 8 28.19 2.99 -46.64
N ALA A 9 27.80 2.11 -47.58
CA ALA A 9 26.68 1.21 -47.36
C ALA A 9 27.05 0.19 -46.26
N PRO A 10 26.17 -0.03 -45.27
CA PRO A 10 26.41 -1.04 -44.26
C PRO A 10 26.51 -2.41 -44.91
N ASN A 11 27.47 -3.19 -44.44
CA ASN A 11 27.57 -4.59 -44.83
C ASN A 11 26.44 -5.43 -44.17
N ASP A 12 26.27 -6.68 -44.61
CA ASP A 12 25.22 -7.53 -44.06
C ASP A 12 25.39 -7.84 -42.57
N GLU A 13 26.63 -7.96 -42.07
CA GLU A 13 26.92 -8.20 -40.66
C GLU A 13 26.56 -7.00 -39.78
N GLU A 14 26.85 -5.79 -40.25
CA GLU A 14 26.47 -4.51 -39.60
C GLU A 14 24.95 -4.33 -39.59
N LEU A 15 24.28 -4.62 -40.71
CA LEU A 15 22.81 -4.57 -40.80
C LEU A 15 22.17 -5.60 -39.87
N LEU A 16 22.71 -6.81 -39.79
CA LEU A 16 22.22 -7.87 -38.90
C LEU A 16 22.46 -7.52 -37.43
N GLY A 17 23.66 -7.06 -37.05
CA GLY A 17 23.95 -6.62 -35.69
C GLY A 17 23.03 -5.50 -35.23
N PHE A 18 22.73 -4.54 -36.12
CA PHE A 18 21.77 -3.47 -35.85
C PHE A 18 20.31 -3.97 -35.82
N ALA A 19 19.93 -4.93 -36.68
CA ALA A 19 18.57 -5.47 -36.75
C ALA A 19 18.21 -6.41 -35.59
N LEU A 20 19.18 -7.14 -35.05
CA LEU A 20 18.99 -8.17 -34.04
C LEU A 20 19.22 -7.63 -32.62
N ASP A 21 20.31 -6.89 -32.41
CA ASP A 21 20.81 -6.51 -31.09
C ASP A 21 20.88 -4.99 -30.88
N GLU A 22 20.35 -4.20 -31.83
CA GLU A 22 20.43 -2.72 -31.85
C GLU A 22 21.88 -2.19 -31.70
N GLN A 23 22.86 -2.95 -32.18
CA GLN A 23 24.26 -2.55 -32.07
C GLN A 23 24.52 -1.22 -32.80
N PRO A 24 25.21 -0.27 -32.15
CA PRO A 24 25.39 1.05 -32.74
C PRO A 24 26.19 0.96 -34.04
N LEU A 25 25.59 1.47 -35.12
CA LEU A 25 26.28 1.69 -36.38
C LEU A 25 27.20 2.91 -36.28
N SER A 26 28.24 2.96 -37.12
CA SER A 26 29.06 4.17 -37.24
C SER A 26 28.18 5.35 -37.66
N THR A 27 28.53 6.57 -37.22
CA THR A 27 27.76 7.79 -37.51
C THR A 27 27.53 7.98 -39.02
N THR A 28 28.57 7.72 -39.83
CA THR A 28 28.51 7.82 -41.30
C THR A 28 27.61 6.75 -41.93
N THR A 29 27.57 5.54 -41.36
CA THR A 29 26.72 4.45 -41.83
C THR A 29 25.26 4.69 -41.48
N SER A 30 25.00 5.25 -40.30
CA SER A 30 23.64 5.62 -39.86
C SER A 30 23.06 6.72 -40.75
N GLU A 31 23.83 7.77 -41.04
CA GLU A 31 23.42 8.85 -41.97
C GLU A 31 23.10 8.31 -43.36
N HIS A 32 23.90 7.37 -43.86
CA HIS A 32 23.62 6.71 -45.14
C HIS A 32 22.33 5.88 -45.09
N LEU A 33 22.10 5.14 -44.01
CA LEU A 33 20.89 4.33 -43.83
C LEU A 33 19.64 5.20 -43.78
N GLU A 34 19.70 6.41 -43.22
CA GLU A 34 18.58 7.36 -43.24
C GLU A 34 18.26 7.92 -44.64
N GLN A 35 19.25 7.94 -45.54
CA GLN A 35 19.13 8.55 -46.87
C GLN A 35 18.97 7.54 -48.01
N CYS A 36 19.25 6.26 -47.77
CA CYS A 36 19.25 5.21 -48.80
C CYS A 36 18.07 4.23 -48.64
N GLU A 37 17.09 4.31 -49.54
CA GLU A 37 15.92 3.42 -49.58
C GLU A 37 16.29 1.93 -49.74
N ILE A 38 17.38 1.63 -50.45
CA ILE A 38 17.83 0.24 -50.66
C ILE A 38 18.33 -0.38 -49.35
N CYS A 39 19.15 0.37 -48.60
CA CYS A 39 19.66 -0.09 -47.30
C CYS A 39 18.53 -0.16 -46.25
N GLN A 40 17.54 0.73 -46.32
CA GLN A 40 16.34 0.66 -45.49
C GLN A 40 15.49 -0.58 -45.78
N LEU A 41 15.30 -0.91 -47.07
CA LEU A 41 14.56 -2.09 -47.47
C LEU A 41 15.24 -3.37 -46.96
N ARG A 42 16.57 -3.48 -47.10
CA ARG A 42 17.34 -4.62 -46.58
C ARG A 42 17.23 -4.73 -45.07
N LEU A 43 17.33 -3.61 -44.34
CA LEU A 43 17.14 -3.61 -42.89
C LEU A 43 15.74 -4.06 -42.50
N ALA A 44 14.71 -3.60 -43.22
CA ALA A 44 13.33 -3.98 -42.99
C ALA A 44 13.11 -5.48 -43.21
N GLU A 45 13.71 -6.07 -44.25
CA GLU A 45 13.69 -7.51 -44.50
C GLU A 45 14.31 -8.30 -43.34
N TYR A 46 15.49 -7.90 -42.85
CA TYR A 46 16.14 -8.55 -41.72
C TYR A 46 15.29 -8.46 -40.44
N LYS A 47 14.72 -7.29 -40.14
CA LYS A 47 13.81 -7.09 -39.00
C LYS A 47 12.53 -7.93 -39.14
N GLN A 48 11.98 -8.05 -40.35
CA GLN A 48 10.79 -8.85 -40.62
C GLN A 48 11.05 -10.34 -40.40
N VAL A 49 12.19 -10.86 -40.87
CA VAL A 49 12.58 -12.25 -40.65
C VAL A 49 12.82 -12.51 -39.15
N ASN A 50 13.57 -11.63 -38.47
CA ASN A 50 13.84 -11.76 -37.04
C ASN A 50 12.54 -11.80 -36.23
N SER A 51 11.63 -10.85 -36.44
CA SER A 51 10.33 -10.81 -35.74
C SER A 51 9.48 -12.07 -36.01
N SER A 52 9.52 -12.62 -37.22
CA SER A 52 8.83 -13.88 -37.55
C SER A 52 9.41 -15.08 -36.80
N ILE A 53 10.74 -15.15 -36.68
CA ILE A 53 11.43 -16.23 -35.95
C ILE A 53 11.15 -16.09 -34.45
N VAL A 54 11.34 -14.90 -33.88
CA VAL A 54 11.11 -14.61 -32.47
C VAL A 54 9.66 -14.94 -32.11
N SER A 55 8.66 -14.47 -32.86
CA SER A 55 7.24 -14.73 -32.55
C SER A 55 6.87 -16.23 -32.55
N ARG A 56 7.59 -17.07 -33.29
CA ARG A 56 7.32 -18.51 -33.39
C ARG A 56 8.09 -19.34 -32.35
N LEU A 57 9.31 -18.92 -32.01
CA LEU A 57 10.23 -19.70 -31.17
C LEU A 57 10.30 -19.17 -29.73
N TYR A 58 10.11 -17.87 -29.53
CA TYR A 58 10.09 -17.26 -28.20
C TYR A 58 8.96 -17.89 -27.38
N ARG A 59 9.27 -18.25 -26.12
CA ARG A 59 8.42 -18.99 -25.17
C ARG A 59 8.11 -20.46 -25.49
N ARG A 60 8.51 -20.99 -26.66
CA ARG A 60 8.54 -22.45 -26.88
C ARG A 60 9.80 -23.09 -26.32
N LEU A 61 10.92 -22.38 -26.44
CA LEU A 61 12.25 -22.82 -25.97
C LEU A 61 12.70 -22.09 -24.69
N CYS A 62 11.95 -21.05 -24.30
CA CYS A 62 12.27 -20.20 -23.14
C CYS A 62 11.29 -20.49 -21.99
N PRO A 63 11.70 -20.24 -20.73
CA PRO A 63 10.80 -20.20 -19.59
C PRO A 63 9.61 -19.28 -19.87
N ASN A 64 8.45 -19.63 -19.32
CA ASN A 64 7.28 -18.77 -19.46
C ASN A 64 7.41 -17.51 -18.59
N GLY A 65 6.60 -16.49 -18.89
CA GLY A 65 6.67 -15.20 -18.17
C GLY A 65 6.43 -15.30 -16.66
N THR A 66 5.56 -16.23 -16.22
CA THR A 66 5.31 -16.47 -14.79
C THR A 66 6.55 -17.01 -14.09
N GLN A 67 7.26 -17.96 -14.71
CA GLN A 67 8.51 -18.50 -14.19
C GLN A 67 9.59 -17.41 -14.08
N LEU A 68 9.70 -16.53 -15.07
CA LEU A 68 10.62 -15.39 -15.03
C LEU A 68 10.26 -14.38 -13.94
N SER A 69 8.97 -14.11 -13.73
CA SER A 69 8.50 -13.23 -12.65
C SER A 69 8.76 -13.82 -11.26
N LEU A 70 8.47 -15.11 -11.07
CA LEU A 70 8.76 -15.82 -9.82
C LEU A 70 10.26 -15.92 -9.55
N TYR A 71 11.07 -16.09 -10.60
CA TYR A 71 12.52 -16.01 -10.52
C TYR A 71 12.98 -14.62 -10.05
N CYS A 72 12.41 -13.54 -10.59
CA CYS A 72 12.71 -12.17 -10.15
C CYS A 72 12.26 -11.89 -8.71
N ALA A 73 11.15 -12.48 -8.27
CA ALA A 73 10.64 -12.39 -6.91
C ALA A 73 11.31 -13.34 -5.90
N GLU A 74 12.28 -14.15 -6.35
CA GLU A 74 12.97 -15.18 -5.55
C GLU A 74 12.07 -16.29 -4.98
N LEU A 75 10.86 -16.48 -5.53
CA LEU A 75 9.84 -17.40 -5.02
C LEU A 75 9.92 -18.84 -5.57
N LEU A 76 10.91 -19.13 -6.42
CA LEU A 76 11.11 -20.47 -6.98
C LEU A 76 11.84 -21.40 -6.02
N SER A 77 11.64 -22.71 -6.20
CA SER A 77 12.46 -23.73 -5.55
C SER A 77 13.93 -23.61 -5.97
N GLY A 78 14.85 -24.16 -5.17
CA GLY A 78 16.29 -24.05 -5.44
C GLY A 78 16.70 -24.61 -6.81
N GLU A 79 16.13 -25.74 -7.20
CA GLU A 79 16.41 -26.41 -8.49
C GLU A 79 15.89 -25.60 -9.68
N GLU A 80 14.65 -25.12 -9.62
CA GLU A 80 14.05 -24.29 -10.67
C GLU A 80 14.78 -22.96 -10.84
N ARG A 81 15.21 -22.35 -9.72
CA ARG A 81 16.00 -21.12 -9.74
C ARG A 81 17.32 -21.31 -10.49
N THR A 82 18.04 -22.41 -10.25
CA THR A 82 19.30 -22.70 -10.95
C THR A 82 19.08 -22.95 -12.45
N HIS A 83 18.04 -23.70 -12.80
CA HIS A 83 17.70 -23.96 -14.21
C HIS A 83 17.38 -22.65 -14.96
N ILE A 84 16.55 -21.78 -14.38
CA ILE A 84 16.22 -20.49 -15.00
C ILE A 84 17.42 -19.56 -15.02
N ALA A 85 18.23 -19.52 -13.97
CA ALA A 85 19.45 -18.73 -13.94
C ALA A 85 20.40 -19.12 -15.08
N SER A 86 20.60 -20.43 -15.32
CA SER A 86 21.39 -20.91 -16.47
C SER A 86 20.80 -20.43 -17.79
N HIS A 87 19.49 -20.58 -17.99
CA HIS A 87 18.84 -20.14 -19.22
C HIS A 87 18.99 -18.63 -19.46
N VAL A 88 18.86 -17.81 -18.42
CA VAL A 88 18.98 -16.35 -18.50
C VAL A 88 20.39 -15.91 -18.86
N LEU A 89 21.43 -16.70 -18.52
CA LEU A 89 22.80 -16.42 -18.96
C LEU A 89 22.99 -16.66 -20.47
N ASP A 90 22.28 -17.64 -21.03
CA ASP A 90 22.44 -18.05 -22.43
C ASP A 90 21.45 -17.34 -23.38
N CYS A 91 20.34 -16.80 -22.86
CA CYS A 91 19.26 -16.22 -23.67
C CYS A 91 19.14 -14.69 -23.48
N PRO A 92 19.48 -13.87 -24.50
CA PRO A 92 19.41 -12.41 -24.40
C PRO A 92 17.97 -11.88 -24.25
N LEU A 93 16.98 -12.57 -24.84
CA LEU A 93 15.56 -12.18 -24.72
C LEU A 93 15.05 -12.34 -23.27
N CYS A 94 15.38 -13.46 -22.62
CA CYS A 94 15.02 -13.67 -21.22
C CYS A 94 15.81 -12.77 -20.28
N ALA A 95 17.09 -12.48 -20.58
CA ALA A 95 17.88 -11.51 -19.84
C ALA A 95 17.25 -10.11 -19.88
N ALA A 96 16.80 -9.66 -21.06
CA ALA A 96 16.08 -8.40 -21.20
C ALA A 96 14.76 -8.39 -20.42
N GLU A 97 13.94 -9.45 -20.50
CA GLU A 97 12.68 -9.56 -19.76
C GLU A 97 12.90 -9.51 -18.24
N VAL A 98 13.93 -10.21 -17.75
CA VAL A 98 14.33 -10.20 -16.32
C VAL A 98 14.81 -8.81 -15.90
N ALA A 99 15.62 -8.13 -16.72
CA ALA A 99 16.11 -6.80 -16.42
C ALA A 99 14.97 -5.78 -16.29
N VAL A 100 14.01 -5.81 -17.22
CA VAL A 100 12.80 -4.96 -17.18
C VAL A 100 11.96 -5.28 -15.95
N THR A 101 11.70 -6.56 -15.68
CA THR A 101 10.90 -7.00 -14.52
C THR A 101 11.53 -6.56 -13.21
N ARG A 102 12.84 -6.78 -13.03
CA ARG A 102 13.56 -6.34 -11.83
C ARG A 102 13.56 -4.83 -11.67
N ARG A 103 13.72 -4.07 -12.76
CA ARG A 103 13.63 -2.61 -12.74
C ARG A 103 12.26 -2.13 -12.27
N PHE A 104 11.19 -2.76 -12.76
CA PHE A 104 9.83 -2.45 -12.32
C PHE A 104 9.62 -2.78 -10.84
N MET A 105 10.08 -3.93 -10.37
CA MET A 105 9.99 -4.32 -8.95
C MET A 105 10.83 -3.45 -8.03
N ALA A 106 11.99 -2.97 -8.51
CA ALA A 106 12.86 -2.06 -7.77
C ALA A 106 12.39 -0.61 -7.82
N GLN A 107 11.41 -0.29 -8.67
CA GLN A 107 10.84 1.05 -8.74
C GLN A 107 10.02 1.25 -7.45
N PRO A 108 10.40 2.22 -6.59
CA PRO A 108 9.56 2.59 -5.48
C PRO A 108 8.21 2.96 -6.06
N LEU A 109 7.13 2.41 -5.51
CA LEU A 109 5.81 2.98 -5.73
C LEU A 109 5.88 4.40 -5.18
N LEU A 110 6.25 5.34 -6.03
CA LEU A 110 6.15 6.76 -5.77
C LEU A 110 4.66 7.08 -5.77
N VAL A 111 3.99 6.73 -4.67
CA VAL A 111 2.94 7.59 -4.16
C VAL A 111 3.69 8.87 -3.82
N GLU A 112 3.61 9.90 -4.67
CA GLU A 112 4.17 11.20 -4.32
C GLU A 112 3.56 11.61 -2.98
N PRO A 113 4.35 11.69 -1.90
CA PRO A 113 3.80 12.19 -0.65
C PRO A 113 3.57 13.68 -0.90
N SER A 114 2.30 14.08 -0.96
CA SER A 114 1.94 15.48 -0.93
C SER A 114 2.68 16.14 0.24
N ARG A 115 3.51 17.15 -0.06
CA ARG A 115 4.47 17.81 0.83
C ARG A 115 3.82 18.66 1.94
N GLU A 116 2.72 18.20 2.55
CA GLU A 116 1.99 18.93 3.58
C GLU A 116 1.60 18.10 4.82
N ALA A 117 2.13 16.89 5.00
CA ALA A 117 1.98 16.15 6.26
C ALA A 117 3.33 16.03 6.98
N ALA A 118 3.38 16.61 8.18
CA ALA A 118 4.43 16.41 9.18
C ALA A 118 4.67 14.89 9.46
N PRO A 119 5.79 14.50 10.10
CA PRO A 119 6.19 13.10 10.23
C PRO A 119 5.32 12.37 11.27
N MET A 120 4.11 12.00 10.88
CA MET A 120 3.25 11.03 11.58
C MET A 120 3.02 9.76 10.76
N ALA A 121 3.60 9.66 9.56
CA ALA A 121 3.39 8.54 8.63
C ALA A 121 4.11 7.22 9.01
N ALA A 122 4.66 7.13 10.22
CA ALA A 122 5.11 5.86 10.81
C ALA A 122 4.50 5.62 12.19
N ALA A 123 3.37 6.26 12.52
CA ALA A 123 2.64 5.96 13.74
C ALA A 123 2.03 4.54 13.62
N ARG A 124 2.41 3.66 14.53
CA ARG A 124 1.90 2.29 14.61
C ARG A 124 0.39 2.34 14.89
N ARG A 125 -0.44 1.70 14.07
CA ARG A 125 -1.89 1.58 14.32
C ARG A 125 -2.18 0.42 15.26
N ILE A 126 -2.90 0.69 16.34
CA ILE A 126 -3.28 -0.28 17.38
C ILE A 126 -4.79 -0.26 17.54
N TYR A 127 -5.43 -1.42 17.41
CA TYR A 127 -6.87 -1.56 17.60
C TYR A 127 -7.18 -1.88 19.06
N ALA A 128 -8.02 -1.06 19.69
CA ALA A 128 -8.47 -1.29 21.05
C ALA A 128 -9.54 -2.40 21.06
N THR A 129 -9.36 -3.36 21.96
CA THR A 129 -10.32 -4.45 22.16
C THR A 129 -11.22 -4.13 23.35
N LEU A 130 -12.52 -4.39 23.23
CA LEU A 130 -13.46 -4.20 24.33
C LEU A 130 -13.08 -5.16 25.49
N PHE A 131 -12.58 -4.59 26.58
CA PHE A 131 -12.11 -5.30 27.76
C PHE A 131 -13.22 -5.32 28.81
N ARG A 132 -13.73 -6.52 29.15
CA ARG A 132 -14.78 -6.69 30.17
C ARG A 132 -14.14 -6.72 31.56
N GLN A 133 -14.18 -5.65 32.34
CA GLN A 133 -14.04 -5.79 33.79
C GLN A 133 -15.40 -6.16 34.39
N GLN A 134 -15.56 -7.43 34.74
CA GLN A 134 -16.68 -7.90 35.55
C GLN A 134 -16.55 -7.35 36.98
N ALA A 135 -17.15 -6.20 37.25
CA ALA A 135 -17.78 -5.98 38.55
C ALA A 135 -19.28 -6.30 38.36
N GLN A 136 -19.64 -7.58 38.47
CA GLN A 136 -21.06 -7.98 38.54
C GLN A 136 -21.64 -7.47 39.87
N LEU A 137 -22.09 -6.22 39.89
CA LEU A 137 -23.04 -5.77 40.90
C LEU A 137 -24.36 -6.48 40.61
N VAL A 138 -24.61 -7.57 41.33
CA VAL A 138 -25.89 -8.29 41.31
C VAL A 138 -26.96 -7.34 41.84
N LEU A 139 -27.70 -6.70 40.94
CA LEU A 139 -28.96 -6.05 41.29
C LEU A 139 -29.96 -7.15 41.67
N ARG A 140 -30.71 -6.94 42.75
CA ARG A 140 -31.64 -7.89 43.39
C ARG A 140 -32.77 -8.41 42.47
N ASN A 141 -32.81 -8.00 41.20
CA ASN A 141 -33.89 -8.26 40.25
C ASN A 141 -33.49 -9.14 39.05
N GLY A 142 -32.32 -9.79 39.05
CA GLY A 142 -32.01 -10.89 38.13
C GLY A 142 -31.89 -10.55 36.64
N SER A 143 -31.92 -9.27 36.26
CA SER A 143 -31.61 -8.83 34.90
C SER A 143 -30.10 -8.78 34.70
N THR A 144 -29.58 -9.64 33.81
CA THR A 144 -28.22 -9.54 33.30
C THR A 144 -28.03 -8.18 32.64
N VAL A 145 -27.06 -7.40 33.11
CA VAL A 145 -26.66 -6.14 32.46
C VAL A 145 -26.27 -6.47 31.02
N SER A 146 -26.95 -5.85 30.06
CA SER A 146 -26.70 -6.05 28.62
C SER A 146 -25.23 -5.76 28.29
N GLU A 147 -24.62 -6.55 27.41
CA GLU A 147 -23.23 -6.38 26.97
C GLU A 147 -22.98 -5.00 26.32
N LYS A 148 -24.04 -4.30 25.90
CA LYS A 148 -24.01 -2.92 25.39
C LYS A 148 -24.05 -1.84 26.48
N ALA A 149 -24.10 -2.19 27.75
CA ALA A 149 -24.25 -1.23 28.84
C ALA A 149 -23.00 -0.34 29.01
N TRP A 150 -23.25 0.93 29.33
CA TRP A 150 -22.23 1.91 29.67
C TRP A 150 -21.92 1.86 31.18
N PRO A 151 -20.67 2.09 31.61
CA PRO A 151 -19.49 2.41 30.80
C PRO A 151 -18.87 1.21 30.07
N ARG A 152 -18.17 1.50 28.96
CA ARG A 152 -17.46 0.50 28.14
C ARG A 152 -15.96 0.72 28.25
N GLN A 153 -15.22 -0.32 28.60
CA GLN A 153 -13.77 -0.26 28.71
C GLN A 153 -13.10 -0.94 27.52
N TYR A 154 -12.05 -0.34 27.00
CA TYR A 154 -11.27 -0.84 25.88
C TYR A 154 -9.80 -0.85 26.27
N ARG A 155 -9.06 -1.84 25.76
CA ARG A 155 -7.63 -1.96 25.97
C ARG A 155 -6.90 -2.00 24.64
N ALA A 156 -5.91 -1.14 24.49
CA ALA A 156 -4.97 -1.08 23.38
C ALA A 156 -3.55 -1.16 23.94
N GLU A 157 -2.98 -2.37 23.95
CA GLU A 157 -1.66 -2.64 24.56
C GLU A 157 -1.60 -2.17 26.02
N ALA A 158 -0.76 -1.17 26.32
CA ALA A 158 -0.60 -0.57 27.64
C ALA A 158 -1.59 0.57 27.94
N ILE A 159 -2.57 0.83 27.07
CA ILE A 159 -3.54 1.92 27.24
C ILE A 159 -4.92 1.35 27.54
N ASP A 160 -5.47 1.74 28.69
CA ASP A 160 -6.84 1.46 29.10
C ASP A 160 -7.71 2.70 28.83
N ILE A 161 -8.84 2.49 28.17
CA ILE A 161 -9.74 3.57 27.72
C ILE A 161 -11.14 3.26 28.23
N SER A 162 -11.66 4.11 29.12
CA SER A 162 -13.04 4.00 29.61
C SER A 162 -13.92 5.02 28.92
N LEU A 163 -14.93 4.55 28.18
CA LEU A 163 -15.93 5.40 27.55
C LEU A 163 -17.22 5.40 28.37
N HIS A 164 -17.73 6.59 28.65
CA HIS A 164 -18.95 6.88 29.40
C HIS A 164 -19.90 7.68 28.53
N LEU A 165 -21.18 7.27 28.53
CA LEU A 165 -22.23 8.00 27.82
C LEU A 165 -23.11 8.72 28.83
N SER A 166 -23.24 10.04 28.70
CA SER A 166 -24.13 10.88 29.48
C SER A 166 -25.06 11.69 28.57
N ARG A 167 -26.01 12.42 29.16
CA ARG A 167 -26.90 13.33 28.43
C ARG A 167 -26.64 14.76 28.89
N ALA A 168 -26.46 15.67 27.94
CA ALA A 168 -26.39 17.09 28.20
C ALA A 168 -27.78 17.64 28.57
N SER A 169 -27.82 18.84 29.17
CA SER A 169 -29.06 19.50 29.59
C SER A 169 -30.03 19.80 28.44
N ASN A 170 -29.51 19.93 27.22
CA ASN A 170 -30.28 20.10 25.98
C ASN A 170 -30.87 18.78 25.43
N GLY A 171 -30.56 17.64 26.07
CA GLY A 171 -31.08 16.31 25.69
C GLY A 171 -30.16 15.51 24.77
N ASP A 172 -29.09 16.11 24.26
CA ASP A 172 -28.10 15.46 23.39
C ASP A 172 -27.22 14.47 24.17
N TYR A 173 -26.63 13.52 23.47
CA TYR A 173 -25.65 12.62 24.08
C TYR A 173 -24.26 13.24 24.13
N MET A 174 -23.57 12.97 25.23
CA MET A 174 -22.19 13.35 25.45
C MET A 174 -21.38 12.08 25.74
N LEU A 175 -20.32 11.88 24.97
CA LEU A 175 -19.40 10.76 25.11
C LEU A 175 -18.12 11.27 25.80
N LEU A 176 -17.88 10.80 27.03
CA LEU A 176 -16.69 11.06 27.81
C LEU A 176 -15.76 9.85 27.70
N GLY A 177 -14.53 10.05 27.23
CA GLY A 177 -13.48 9.04 27.29
C GLY A 177 -12.46 9.41 28.36
N ILE A 178 -11.95 8.41 29.07
CA ILE A 178 -10.89 8.56 30.06
C ILE A 178 -9.77 7.61 29.64
N LEU A 179 -8.58 8.14 29.40
CA LEU A 179 -7.38 7.38 29.06
C LEU A 179 -6.54 7.20 30.32
N THR A 180 -6.13 5.95 30.57
CA THR A 180 -5.21 5.60 31.64
C THR A 180 -4.12 4.69 31.10
N SER A 181 -2.87 4.92 31.51
CA SER A 181 -1.81 3.94 31.23
C SER A 181 -1.95 2.75 32.17
N ALA A 182 -1.92 1.55 31.62
CA ALA A 182 -1.81 0.29 32.36
C ALA A 182 -0.38 0.06 32.86
N ASP A 183 0.62 0.69 32.21
CA ASP A 183 2.01 0.64 32.62
C ASP A 183 2.32 1.79 33.57
N ASN A 184 2.79 1.44 34.77
CA ASN A 184 3.10 2.38 35.86
C ASN A 184 4.30 3.31 35.57
N THR A 185 4.83 3.27 34.35
CA THR A 185 6.01 4.03 33.88
C THR A 185 5.65 5.18 32.94
N GLU A 186 4.48 5.16 32.30
CA GLU A 186 4.00 6.26 31.46
C GLU A 186 2.95 7.07 32.24
N SER A 187 3.24 8.35 32.51
CA SER A 187 2.28 9.25 33.15
C SER A 187 1.18 9.65 32.18
N VAL A 188 -0.01 9.97 32.71
CA VAL A 188 -1.18 10.41 31.93
C VAL A 188 -0.86 11.63 31.05
N ASP A 189 0.13 12.44 31.45
CA ASP A 189 0.67 13.58 30.69
C ASP A 189 1.17 13.18 29.29
N ALA A 190 1.55 11.91 29.07
CA ALA A 190 1.98 11.42 27.77
C ALA A 190 0.87 11.46 26.70
N PHE A 191 -0.39 11.55 27.13
CA PHE A 191 -1.55 11.64 26.25
C PHE A 191 -2.05 13.07 26.05
N GLU A 192 -1.60 14.03 26.86
CA GLU A 192 -2.07 15.42 26.80
C GLU A 192 -1.83 16.02 25.40
N GLY A 193 -2.84 16.71 24.87
CA GLY A 193 -2.74 17.35 23.55
C GLY A 193 -2.95 16.40 22.36
N ALA A 194 -3.16 15.11 22.60
CA ALA A 194 -3.47 14.17 21.53
C ALA A 194 -4.82 14.48 20.88
N GLN A 195 -4.86 14.46 19.55
CA GLN A 195 -6.08 14.71 18.79
C GLN A 195 -6.93 13.43 18.74
N THR A 196 -8.22 13.57 19.03
CA THR A 196 -9.19 12.47 18.99
C THR A 196 -10.37 12.82 18.10
N GLU A 197 -10.78 11.86 17.29
CA GLU A 197 -11.74 12.07 16.23
C GLU A 197 -12.77 10.95 16.23
N LEU A 198 -14.04 11.33 16.17
CA LEU A 198 -15.16 10.41 16.13
C LEU A 198 -15.77 10.38 14.73
N TYR A 199 -15.74 9.20 14.12
CA TYR A 199 -16.26 8.94 12.78
C TYR A 199 -17.51 8.09 12.86
N ARG A 200 -18.49 8.32 11.99
CA ARG A 200 -19.58 7.35 11.80
C ARG A 200 -19.02 6.13 11.10
N ALA A 201 -19.40 4.93 11.54
CA ALA A 201 -19.12 3.72 10.79
C ALA A 201 -19.82 3.83 9.42
N GLN A 202 -19.06 3.98 8.34
CA GLN A 202 -19.61 3.94 6.99
C GLN A 202 -19.86 2.48 6.61
N GLN A 203 -21.11 2.16 6.28
CA GLN A 203 -21.45 0.93 5.56
C GLN A 203 -21.10 1.13 4.07
N ASP A 204 -19.82 1.11 3.70
CA ASP A 204 -19.46 0.98 2.29
C ASP A 204 -18.10 0.30 2.12
N ASN A 205 -18.11 -0.77 1.31
CA ASN A 205 -17.01 -1.71 1.05
C ASN A 205 -15.83 -1.14 0.25
N ASN A 206 -15.64 0.18 0.21
CA ASN A 206 -14.51 0.77 -0.48
C ASN A 206 -13.50 1.31 0.53
N THR A 207 -12.39 0.58 0.62
CA THR A 207 -11.13 0.97 1.26
C THR A 207 -10.47 2.13 0.49
N GLU A 208 -11.19 3.22 0.25
CA GLU A 208 -10.59 4.48 -0.15
C GLU A 208 -10.36 5.31 1.11
N GLU A 209 -9.07 5.54 1.37
CA GLU A 209 -8.49 6.53 2.30
C GLU A 209 -9.52 7.36 3.07
N ARG A 210 -9.72 7.03 4.35
CA ARG A 210 -10.47 7.86 5.32
C ARG A 210 -9.90 9.28 5.29
N ARG A 211 -10.52 10.15 4.51
CA ARG A 211 -10.17 11.58 4.45
C ARG A 211 -10.61 12.26 5.76
N PRO A 212 -9.80 13.18 6.31
CA PRO A 212 -10.08 13.92 7.54
C PRO A 212 -11.30 14.88 7.48
N GLU A 213 -12.02 14.94 6.35
CA GLU A 213 -13.19 15.81 6.16
C GLU A 213 -14.51 15.21 6.72
N ASN A 214 -14.52 13.95 7.15
CA ASN A 214 -15.74 13.24 7.59
C ASN A 214 -15.84 12.95 9.10
N SER A 215 -15.00 13.59 9.94
CA SER A 215 -15.13 13.47 11.40
C SER A 215 -16.40 14.18 11.89
N ILE A 216 -17.27 13.50 12.65
CA ILE A 216 -18.48 14.11 13.23
C ILE A 216 -18.11 15.01 14.39
N CYS A 217 -17.15 14.58 15.21
CA CYS A 217 -16.65 15.37 16.32
C CYS A 217 -15.14 15.23 16.44
N ARG A 218 -14.49 16.30 16.89
CA ARG A 218 -13.07 16.34 17.25
C ARG A 218 -12.92 16.84 18.67
N ALA A 219 -12.03 16.23 19.43
CA ALA A 219 -11.68 16.62 20.78
C ALA A 219 -10.18 16.44 20.99
N VAL A 220 -9.64 17.10 22.01
CA VAL A 220 -8.24 16.97 22.41
C VAL A 220 -8.22 16.37 23.81
N VAL A 221 -7.26 15.48 24.08
CA VAL A 221 -7.04 14.92 25.41
C VAL A 221 -6.55 16.04 26.34
N ASP A 222 -7.24 16.22 27.48
CA ASP A 222 -6.85 17.19 28.51
C ASP A 222 -5.68 16.70 29.38
N ASP A 223 -5.25 17.54 30.30
CA ASP A 223 -4.16 17.28 31.28
C ASP A 223 -4.48 16.13 32.25
N LEU A 224 -5.73 15.68 32.30
CA LEU A 224 -6.20 14.58 33.12
C LEU A 224 -6.49 13.31 32.30
N GLY A 225 -6.19 13.31 31.00
CA GLY A 225 -6.43 12.18 30.11
C GLY A 225 -7.89 12.03 29.68
N ASN A 226 -8.74 13.05 29.84
CA ASN A 226 -10.13 13.01 29.42
C ASN A 226 -10.33 13.55 28.01
N ILE A 227 -11.34 13.00 27.33
CA ILE A 227 -11.86 13.50 26.06
C ILE A 227 -13.36 13.64 26.15
N VAL A 228 -13.91 14.75 25.63
CA VAL A 228 -15.35 15.01 25.68
C VAL A 228 -15.86 15.32 24.29
N PHE A 229 -16.74 14.46 23.77
CA PHE A 229 -17.53 14.73 22.58
C PHE A 229 -18.94 15.12 23.00
N SER A 230 -19.38 16.30 22.60
CA SER A 230 -20.73 16.82 22.87
C SER A 230 -21.58 16.78 21.61
N GLY A 231 -22.89 16.54 21.76
CA GLY A 231 -23.81 16.54 20.61
C GLY A 231 -23.70 15.30 19.73
N VAL A 232 -23.28 14.17 20.29
CA VAL A 232 -23.07 12.94 19.52
C VAL A 232 -24.42 12.33 19.12
N PRO A 233 -24.72 12.15 17.82
CA PRO A 233 -25.96 11.53 17.41
C PRO A 233 -26.04 10.04 17.79
N LEU A 234 -27.20 9.43 17.56
CA LEU A 234 -27.33 7.97 17.63
C LEU A 234 -26.66 7.34 16.39
N GLY A 235 -26.07 6.16 16.58
CA GLY A 235 -25.45 5.39 15.51
C GLY A 235 -24.23 4.59 15.97
N GLU A 236 -23.56 3.98 14.99
CA GLU A 236 -22.31 3.25 15.19
C GLU A 236 -21.13 4.13 14.78
N TYR A 237 -20.07 4.10 15.60
CA TYR A 237 -18.94 5.00 15.49
C TYR A 237 -17.60 4.27 15.56
N THR A 238 -16.59 4.89 14.95
CA THR A 238 -15.18 4.57 15.13
C THR A 238 -14.49 5.77 15.78
N LEU A 239 -13.82 5.55 16.90
CA LEU A 239 -12.98 6.56 17.55
C LEU A 239 -11.53 6.34 17.11
N VAL A 240 -10.86 7.40 16.68
CA VAL A 240 -9.43 7.40 16.36
C VAL A 240 -8.74 8.41 17.27
N MET A 241 -7.65 7.99 17.91
CA MET A 241 -6.83 8.84 18.77
C MET A 241 -5.40 8.87 18.23
N HIS A 242 -4.91 10.06 17.93
CA HIS A 242 -3.59 10.29 17.36
C HIS A 242 -2.60 10.62 18.48
N LEU A 243 -1.87 9.60 18.94
CA LEU A 243 -0.78 9.75 19.90
C LEU A 243 0.54 10.02 19.15
N PRO A 244 1.58 10.57 19.81
CA PRO A 244 2.83 10.96 19.15
C PRO A 244 3.54 9.84 18.38
N SER A 245 3.43 8.59 18.84
CA SER A 245 4.12 7.42 18.27
C SER A 245 3.17 6.38 17.66
N GLN A 246 1.86 6.52 17.86
CA GLN A 246 0.88 5.50 17.52
C GLN A 246 -0.53 6.08 17.33
N GLU A 247 -1.36 5.37 16.59
CA GLU A 247 -2.79 5.67 16.47
C GLU A 247 -3.59 4.58 17.17
N VAL A 248 -4.48 4.96 18.10
CA VAL A 248 -5.38 4.03 18.77
C VAL A 248 -6.76 4.10 18.13
N ILE A 249 -7.27 2.97 17.67
CA ILE A 249 -8.55 2.87 16.95
C ILE A 249 -9.52 2.02 17.76
N ILE A 250 -10.71 2.55 18.05
CA ILE A 250 -11.83 1.82 18.65
C ILE A 250 -12.96 1.74 17.64
N GLU A 251 -13.31 0.55 17.18
CA GLU A 251 -14.41 0.33 16.24
C GLU A 251 -15.67 -0.21 16.94
N GLY A 252 -16.83 -0.08 16.30
CA GLY A 252 -18.09 -0.65 16.80
C GLY A 252 -18.68 0.06 18.02
N ILE A 253 -18.40 1.35 18.21
CA ILE A 253 -19.00 2.14 19.30
C ILE A 253 -20.45 2.46 18.94
N ASP A 254 -21.36 1.63 19.43
CA ASP A 254 -22.80 1.80 19.20
C ASP A 254 -23.47 2.67 20.28
N ILE A 255 -24.09 3.78 19.88
CA ILE A 255 -24.86 4.71 20.71
C ILE A 255 -26.34 4.58 20.32
N GLU A 256 -27.11 3.87 21.14
CA GLU A 256 -28.53 3.63 20.97
C GLU A 256 -29.36 4.43 21.99
N ARG A 257 -30.63 4.71 21.65
CA ARG A 257 -31.57 5.31 22.60
C ARG A 257 -31.89 4.31 23.70
N ARG A 258 -31.58 4.67 24.94
CA ARG A 258 -31.93 3.91 26.15
C ARG A 258 -33.39 4.08 26.53
#